data_AF-A0A5B7HZ63-F1
#
_entry.id   AF-A0A5B7HZ63-F1
#
_cell.length_a   1.000
_cell.length_b   1.000
_cell.length_c   1.000
_cell.angle_alpha   90.00
_cell.angle_beta   90.00
_cell.angle_gamma   90.00
#
_symmetry.space_group_name_H-M   'P 1'
#
loop_
_entity.id
_entity.type
_entity.pdbx_description
1 polymer ?
#
loop_
_entity_poly.entity_id
_entity_poly.type
_entity_poly.pdbx_seq_one_letter_code
_entity_poly.pdbx_strand_id
1 'polypeptide(L)'
;MVVYIGPCSYRGRDDDDDDTSSQRPAVKRRKKKPSVILTGEQERVLAQWLETEGEFIYNRGRTAYKDKAKIARAFEEQGAKLDPPVSGMELRTWFSSLRSRHGRLTNTNTVSGQGSTKDYR
;
A
#
# COMPACT_ATOMS: atom_id res chain seq x y z
N MET A 1 4.68 -12.28 48.90
CA MET A 1 3.41 -12.10 48.18
C MET A 1 3.33 -13.17 47.11
N VAL A 2 2.45 -14.15 47.28
CA VAL A 2 2.24 -15.25 46.33
C VAL A 2 0.93 -14.96 45.62
N VAL A 3 0.94 -14.82 44.29
CA VAL A 3 -0.26 -14.57 43.49
C VAL A 3 -0.79 -15.92 43.01
N TYR A 4 -1.95 -16.33 43.53
CA TYR A 4 -2.64 -17.56 43.18
C TYR A 4 -3.44 -17.32 41.89
N ILE A 5 -3.11 -18.01 40.80
CA ILE A 5 -3.89 -17.98 39.55
C ILE A 5 -4.94 -19.09 39.66
N GLY A 6 -6.20 -18.69 39.85
CA GLY A 6 -7.34 -19.60 39.96
C GLY A 6 -7.66 -20.33 38.64
N PRO A 7 -8.31 -21.51 38.71
CA PRO A 7 -8.52 -22.39 37.57
C PRO A 7 -9.60 -21.85 36.61
N CYS A 8 -9.33 -22.02 35.31
CA CYS A 8 -10.31 -21.91 34.22
C CYS A 8 -11.44 -22.92 34.44
N SER A 9 -12.60 -22.46 34.90
CA SER A 9 -13.83 -23.25 34.83
C SER A 9 -14.42 -23.18 33.43
N TYR A 10 -14.22 -24.27 32.70
CA TYR A 10 -15.01 -24.69 31.56
C TYR A 10 -16.49 -24.78 31.98
N ARG A 11 -17.37 -24.01 31.34
CA ARG A 11 -18.82 -24.26 31.33
C ARG A 11 -19.25 -24.30 29.87
N GLY A 12 -19.41 -25.52 29.36
CA GLY A 12 -20.17 -25.77 28.16
C GLY A 12 -21.63 -25.37 28.37
N ARG A 13 -22.24 -24.88 27.30
CA ARG A 13 -23.67 -24.97 27.06
C ARG A 13 -23.86 -25.11 25.55
N ASP A 14 -24.42 -26.25 25.20
CA ASP A 14 -24.74 -26.76 23.87
C ASP A 14 -25.81 -25.94 23.13
N ASP A 15 -25.73 -26.05 21.80
CA ASP A 15 -26.78 -25.96 20.77
C ASP A 15 -27.76 -24.76 20.80
N ASP A 16 -27.41 -23.75 20.01
CA ASP A 16 -28.40 -22.98 19.23
C ASP A 16 -27.90 -22.93 17.78
N ASP A 17 -28.59 -23.66 16.91
CA ASP A 17 -28.52 -23.57 15.46
C ASP A 17 -28.85 -22.14 15.01
N ASP A 18 -27.83 -21.32 14.73
CA ASP A 18 -28.01 -20.12 13.91
C ASP A 18 -27.09 -20.20 12.68
N ASP A 19 -27.74 -20.52 11.56
CA ASP A 19 -27.27 -20.39 10.19
C ASP A 19 -26.86 -18.93 9.90
N THR A 20 -25.76 -18.47 10.48
CA THR A 20 -25.14 -17.21 10.08
C THR A 20 -24.40 -17.48 8.77
N SER A 21 -25.17 -17.40 7.68
CA SER A 21 -24.70 -17.23 6.32
C SER A 21 -23.48 -16.31 6.30
N SER A 22 -22.30 -16.91 6.11
CA SER A 22 -21.02 -16.21 5.95
C SER A 22 -21.03 -15.41 4.65
N GLN A 23 -21.71 -14.28 4.65
CA GLN A 23 -21.58 -13.26 3.63
C GLN A 23 -20.19 -12.62 3.80
N ARG A 24 -19.19 -13.25 3.19
CA ARG A 24 -17.90 -12.59 2.91
C ARG A 24 -18.22 -11.23 2.29
N PRO A 25 -17.78 -10.10 2.87
CA PRO A 25 -18.11 -8.79 2.33
C PRO A 25 -17.64 -8.74 0.88
N ALA A 26 -18.58 -8.52 -0.04
CA ALA A 26 -18.31 -8.44 -1.46
C ALA A 26 -17.12 -7.51 -1.69
N VAL A 27 -16.05 -8.04 -2.28
CA VAL A 27 -14.80 -7.30 -2.51
C VAL A 27 -15.15 -6.13 -3.42
N LYS A 28 -15.29 -4.94 -2.84
CA LYS A 28 -15.58 -3.71 -3.57
C LYS A 28 -14.52 -3.56 -4.66
N ARG A 29 -14.92 -3.75 -5.93
CA ARG A 29 -14.05 -3.60 -7.09
C ARG A 29 -13.48 -2.17 -7.07
N ARG A 30 -12.20 -2.03 -6.73
CA ARG A 30 -11.53 -0.72 -6.69
C ARG A 30 -11.57 -0.14 -8.09
N LYS A 31 -12.14 1.07 -8.24
CA LYS A 31 -12.10 1.83 -9.49
C LYS A 31 -10.63 2.01 -9.89
N LYS A 32 -10.29 1.68 -11.14
CA LYS A 32 -8.93 1.86 -11.68
C LYS A 32 -8.63 3.36 -11.67
N LYS A 33 -7.56 3.75 -10.97
CA LYS A 33 -7.07 5.14 -11.00
C LYS A 33 -6.48 5.40 -12.40
N PRO A 34 -6.64 6.60 -12.97
CA PRO A 34 -6.00 6.94 -14.23
C PRO A 34 -4.49 6.74 -14.11
N SER A 35 -3.89 6.06 -15.08
CA SER A 35 -2.44 5.93 -15.17
C SER A 35 -1.87 7.28 -15.55
N VAL A 36 -1.08 7.86 -14.66
CA VAL A 36 -0.31 9.06 -14.97
C VAL A 36 0.82 8.65 -15.91
N ILE A 37 0.80 9.18 -17.13
CA ILE A 37 1.83 8.94 -18.15
C ILE A 37 2.76 10.14 -18.10
N LEU A 38 3.97 9.93 -17.58
CA LEU A 38 5.05 10.90 -17.63
C LEU A 38 5.93 10.60 -18.85
N THR A 39 6.56 11.63 -19.41
CA THR A 39 7.57 11.42 -20.46
C THR A 39 8.82 10.78 -19.86
N GLY A 40 9.57 10.02 -20.67
CA GLY A 40 10.77 9.31 -20.18
C GLY A 40 11.84 10.24 -19.59
N GLU A 41 11.90 11.49 -20.05
CA GLU A 41 12.81 12.51 -19.50
C GLU A 41 12.34 12.99 -18.12
N GLN A 42 11.04 13.27 -17.96
CA GLN A 42 10.47 13.63 -16.67
C GLN A 42 10.67 12.52 -15.64
N GLU A 43 10.50 11.24 -16.03
CA GLU A 43 10.74 10.11 -15.14
C GLU A 43 12.20 10.04 -14.67
N ARG A 44 13.18 10.36 -15.52
CA ARG A 44 14.61 10.39 -15.16
C ARG A 44 14.91 11.50 -14.16
N VAL A 45 14.42 12.71 -14.44
CA VAL A 45 14.59 13.87 -13.54
C VAL A 45 13.97 13.57 -12.16
N LEU A 46 12.79 12.97 -12.14
CA LEU A 46 12.11 12.59 -10.89
C LEU A 46 12.82 11.46 -10.15
N ALA A 47 13.36 10.47 -10.87
CA ALA A 47 14.15 9.40 -10.26
C ALA A 47 15.41 9.96 -9.60
N GLN A 48 16.12 10.85 -10.28
CA GLN A 48 17.31 11.50 -9.74
C GLN A 48 16.99 12.35 -8.49
N TRP A 49 15.89 13.11 -8.54
CA TRP A 49 15.42 13.87 -7.37
C TRP A 49 15.05 12.96 -6.20
N LEU A 50 14.37 11.84 -6.46
CA LEU A 50 14.02 10.86 -5.42
C LEU A 50 15.24 10.26 -4.74
N GLU A 51 16.32 10.01 -5.50
CA GLU A 51 17.57 9.44 -5.00
C GLU A 51 18.38 10.46 -4.17
N THR A 52 18.40 11.73 -4.58
CA THR A 52 19.23 12.77 -3.96
C THR A 52 18.54 13.44 -2.77
N GLU A 53 17.28 13.86 -2.94
CA GLU A 53 16.55 14.65 -1.96
C GLU A 53 15.35 13.90 -1.37
N GLY A 54 14.77 12.95 -2.12
CA GLY A 54 13.51 12.29 -1.80
C GLY A 54 13.59 11.14 -0.80
N GLU A 55 14.70 10.93 -0.09
CA GLU A 55 14.86 9.79 0.84
C GLU A 55 13.75 9.74 1.90
N PHE A 56 13.33 10.91 2.39
CA PHE A 56 12.26 11.04 3.38
C PHE A 56 10.88 10.56 2.90
N ILE A 57 10.69 10.38 1.59
CA ILE A 57 9.41 9.97 0.98
C ILE A 57 9.23 8.45 1.05
N TYR A 58 10.32 7.68 0.98
CA TYR A 58 10.25 6.21 0.97
C TYR A 58 10.82 5.53 2.21
N ASN A 59 11.76 6.18 2.91
CA ASN A 59 12.43 5.62 4.07
C ASN A 59 11.59 5.80 5.35
N ARG A 60 11.05 4.69 5.87
CA ARG A 60 10.21 4.67 7.07
C ARG A 60 10.95 5.03 8.36
N GLY A 61 12.28 4.98 8.37
CA GLY A 61 13.12 5.29 9.53
C GLY A 61 13.29 6.80 9.77
N ARG A 62 12.99 7.64 8.78
CA ARG A 62 13.05 9.11 8.92
C ARG A 62 11.78 9.61 9.60
N THR A 63 11.91 10.54 10.55
CA THR A 63 10.77 11.22 11.19
C THR A 63 9.89 11.92 10.15
N ALA A 64 10.52 12.57 9.17
CA ALA A 64 9.88 13.26 8.06
C ALA A 64 9.02 12.36 7.14
N TYR A 65 9.16 11.03 7.21
CA TYR A 65 8.29 10.11 6.48
C TYR A 65 6.84 10.14 6.97
N LYS A 66 6.64 10.44 8.25
CA LYS A 66 5.29 10.54 8.84
C LYS A 66 4.62 11.88 8.49
N ASP A 67 5.40 12.86 8.04
CA ASP A 67 4.94 14.21 7.73
C ASP A 67 4.30 14.26 6.33
N LYS A 68 3.06 13.79 6.24
CA LYS A 68 2.29 13.74 4.98
C LYS A 68 2.15 15.10 4.30
N ALA A 69 2.11 16.19 5.08
CA ALA A 69 2.06 17.56 4.60
C ALA A 69 3.38 17.97 3.91
N LYS A 70 4.51 17.65 4.54
CA LYS A 70 5.84 17.91 3.97
C LYS A 70 6.04 17.15 2.66
N ILE A 71 5.64 15.88 2.64
CA ILE A 71 5.67 15.05 1.43
C ILE A 71 4.74 15.63 0.34
N ALA A 72 3.58 16.18 0.71
CA ALA A 72 2.66 16.81 -0.26
C ALA A 72 3.30 17.98 -0.96
N ARG A 73 3.84 18.90 -0.16
CA ARG A 73 4.50 20.09 -0.66
C ARG A 73 5.69 19.76 -1.55
N ALA A 74 6.52 18.79 -1.16
CA ALA A 74 7.64 18.34 -1.97
C ALA A 74 7.21 17.83 -3.36
N PHE A 75 6.11 17.07 -3.44
CA PHE A 75 5.58 16.62 -4.73
C PHE A 75 4.94 17.75 -5.56
N GLU A 76 4.30 18.73 -4.93
CA GLU A 76 3.77 19.90 -5.64
C GLU A 76 4.88 20.80 -6.18
N GLU A 77 5.88 21.09 -5.34
CA GLU A 77 7.06 21.88 -5.72
C GLU A 77 7.83 21.20 -6.86
N GLN A 78 8.01 19.88 -6.80
CA GLN A 78 8.69 19.15 -7.86
C GLN A 78 7.84 19.07 -9.14
N GLY A 79 6.52 18.96 -9.02
CA GLY A 79 5.62 18.96 -10.18
C GLY A 79 5.56 20.29 -10.91
N ALA A 80 5.68 21.40 -10.17
CA ALA A 80 5.78 22.74 -10.76
C ALA A 80 7.12 22.98 -11.48
N LYS A 81 8.18 22.25 -11.12
CA LYS A 81 9.51 22.34 -11.77
C LYS A 81 9.61 21.55 -13.07
N LEU A 82 8.66 20.66 -13.35
CA LEU A 82 8.65 19.89 -14.59
C LEU A 82 8.08 20.73 -15.73
N ASP A 83 8.57 20.48 -16.95
CA ASP A 83 7.99 21.02 -18.18
C ASP A 83 7.50 19.86 -19.06
N PRO A 84 6.20 19.79 -19.40
CA PRO A 84 5.09 20.57 -18.84
C PRO A 84 4.87 20.31 -17.34
N PRO A 85 4.28 21.27 -16.60
CA PRO A 85 4.01 21.13 -15.17
C PRO A 85 2.98 20.03 -14.91
N VAL A 86 3.23 19.24 -13.87
CA VAL A 86 2.39 18.10 -13.48
C VAL A 86 1.83 18.34 -12.08
N SER A 87 0.57 17.96 -11.84
CA SER A 87 -0.01 18.10 -10.51
C SER A 87 0.72 17.21 -9.49
N GLY A 88 0.95 17.71 -8.28
CA GLY A 88 1.52 16.92 -7.19
C GLY A 88 0.72 15.64 -6.89
N MET A 89 -0.60 15.64 -7.15
CA MET A 89 -1.45 14.45 -6.99
C MET A 89 -1.15 13.36 -8.04
N GLU A 90 -0.84 13.77 -9.26
CA GLU A 90 -0.49 12.86 -10.36
C GLU A 90 0.88 12.24 -10.10
N LEU A 91 1.85 13.06 -9.68
CA LEU A 91 3.18 12.60 -9.24
C LEU A 91 3.13 11.60 -8.10
N ARG A 92 2.28 11.83 -7.10
CA ARG A 92 2.04 10.87 -6.01
C ARG A 92 1.48 9.54 -6.50
N THR A 93 0.59 9.59 -7.50
CA THR A 93 -0.02 8.40 -8.11
C THR A 93 0.99 7.62 -8.94
N TRP A 94 1.82 8.32 -9.71
CA TRP A 94 2.95 7.73 -10.43
C TRP A 94 3.94 7.08 -9.47
N PHE A 95 4.40 7.80 -8.44
CA PHE A 95 5.34 7.29 -7.44
C PHE A 95 4.80 6.04 -6.72
N SER A 96 3.52 6.05 -6.34
CA SER A 96 2.87 4.89 -5.74
C SER A 96 2.87 3.68 -6.67
N SER A 97 2.62 3.91 -7.96
CA SER A 97 2.65 2.86 -9.00
C SER A 97 4.06 2.29 -9.16
N LEU A 98 5.08 3.15 -9.17
CA LEU A 98 6.50 2.76 -9.22
C LEU A 98 6.88 1.90 -8.00
N ARG A 99 6.56 2.36 -6.79
CA ARG A 99 6.83 1.63 -5.54
C ARG A 99 6.12 0.27 -5.51
N SER A 100 4.86 0.21 -5.96
CA SER A 100 4.13 -1.06 -6.06
C SER A 100 4.72 -2.00 -7.11
N ARG A 101 5.24 -1.48 -8.23
CA ARG A 101 5.95 -2.29 -9.23
C ARG A 101 7.28 -2.81 -8.68
N HIS A 102 8.07 -1.95 -8.06
CA HIS A 102 9.34 -2.31 -7.43
C HIS A 102 9.15 -3.34 -6.32
N GLY A 103 8.21 -3.12 -5.41
CA GLY A 103 7.91 -4.07 -4.32
C GLY A 103 7.49 -5.45 -4.84
N ARG A 104 6.75 -5.52 -5.94
CA ARG A 104 6.41 -6.81 -6.59
C ARG A 104 7.64 -7.49 -7.21
N LEU A 105 8.58 -6.71 -7.74
CA LEU A 105 9.80 -7.23 -8.35
C LEU A 105 10.81 -7.70 -7.30
N THR A 106 10.98 -6.96 -6.21
CA THR A 106 11.95 -7.27 -5.15
C THR A 106 11.45 -8.30 -4.14
N ASN A 107 10.13 -8.49 -4.04
CA ASN A 107 9.58 -9.58 -3.26
C ASN A 107 9.70 -10.89 -4.04
N THR A 108 10.90 -11.47 -4.03
CA THR A 108 11.18 -12.81 -4.57
C THR A 108 10.40 -13.93 -3.86
N ASN A 109 9.85 -13.65 -2.68
CA ASN A 109 8.98 -14.57 -1.93
C ASN A 109 7.51 -14.58 -2.38
N THR A 110 7.13 -13.79 -3.38
CA THR A 110 5.81 -13.94 -4.00
C THR A 110 5.88 -15.08 -5.01
N VAL A 111 5.61 -16.31 -4.54
CA VAL A 111 5.04 -17.36 -5.40
C VAL A 111 3.93 -16.67 -6.19
N SER A 112 4.11 -16.54 -7.50
CA SER A 112 3.06 -16.08 -8.40
C SER A 112 1.91 -17.05 -8.22
N GLY A 113 0.96 -16.71 -7.35
CA GLY A 113 -0.22 -17.52 -7.09
C GLY A 113 -0.94 -17.66 -8.41
N GLN A 114 -0.69 -18.78 -9.09
CA GLN A 114 -1.60 -19.32 -10.08
C GLN A 114 -2.98 -19.23 -9.44
N GLY A 115 -3.91 -18.56 -10.10
CA GLY A 115 -5.32 -18.73 -9.78
C GLY A 115 -5.67 -20.19 -10.03
N SER A 116 -5.49 -21.04 -9.03
CA SER A 116 -6.04 -22.39 -9.07
C SER A 116 -7.53 -22.24 -8.80
N THR A 117 -8.31 -22.10 -9.87
CA THR A 117 -9.69 -22.53 -9.84
C THR A 117 -9.65 -24.02 -9.53
N LYS A 118 -9.88 -24.39 -8.26
CA LYS A 118 -10.25 -25.77 -7.94
C LYS A 118 -11.68 -25.95 -8.42
N ASP A 119 -11.82 -26.35 -9.68
CA ASP A 119 -13.04 -26.94 -10.19
C ASP A 119 -13.20 -28.30 -9.48
N TYR A 120 -14.04 -28.34 -8.45
CA TYR A 120 -14.50 -29.60 -7.88
C TYR A 120 -15.55 -30.17 -8.83
N ARG A 121 -15.20 -31.27 -9.49
CA ARG A 121 -16.12 -32.10 -10.27
C ARG A 121 -16.64 -33.25 -9.42
#